data_AF-A0A2R4QHC7-F1
#
_entry.id   AF-A0A2R4QHC7-F1
#
_cell.length_a   1.000
_cell.length_b   1.000
_cell.length_c   1.000
_cell.angle_alpha   90.00
_cell.angle_beta   90.00
_cell.angle_gamma   90.00
#
_symmetry.space_group_name_H-M   'P 1'
#
loop_
_entity.id
_entity.type
_entity.pdbx_description
1 polymer ?
#
loop_
_entity_poly.entity_id
_entity_poly.type
_entity_poly.pdbx_seq_one_letter_code
_entity_poly.pdbx_strand_id
1 'polypeptide(L)' 'MSSGERPFLDIIQDRRYWLVHLVSIPSLFIAGAILVSTGFAYRVFGTPNTEDYFNTSTTSLLNDRFTISLAI' A
#
# COMPACT_ATOMS: atom_id res chain seq x y z
N MET A 1 14.27 24.65 25.05
CA MET A 1 15.01 24.63 23.77
C MET A 1 13.99 24.26 22.70
N SER A 2 13.78 25.09 21.68
CA SER A 2 12.90 24.79 20.54
C SER A 2 13.77 24.19 19.43
N SER A 3 13.31 23.11 18.79
CA SER A 3 14.06 22.34 17.78
C SER A 3 14.41 23.12 16.51
N GLY A 4 13.97 24.38 16.39
CA GLY A 4 14.23 25.24 15.22
C GLY A 4 13.39 24.90 13.99
N GLU A 5 12.67 23.77 14.01
CA GLU A 5 11.66 23.44 13.00
C GLU A 5 10.47 24.41 13.07
N ARG A 6 9.80 24.61 11.93
CA ARG A 6 8.56 25.36 11.89
C ARG A 6 7.46 24.59 12.65
N PRO A 7 6.71 25.24 13.56
CA PRO A 7 5.59 24.62 14.24
C PRO A 7 4.56 24.06 13.25
N PHE A 8 4.03 22.88 13.55
CA PHE A 8 3.09 22.19 12.66
C PHE A 8 1.80 22.99 12.42
N LEU A 9 1.32 23.69 13.45
CA LEU A 9 0.13 24.54 13.33
C LEU A 9 0.31 25.64 12.28
N ASP A 10 1.49 26.24 12.23
CA ASP A 10 1.83 27.28 11.26
C ASP A 10 1.88 26.72 9.84
N ILE A 11 2.30 25.45 9.68
CA ILE A 11 2.36 24.76 8.38
C ILE A 11 0.95 24.51 7.82
N ILE A 12 0.03 23.97 8.61
CA ILE A 12 -1.33 23.65 8.13
C ILE A 12 -2.15 24.92 7.84
N GLN A 13 -1.93 26.00 8.59
CA GLN A 13 -2.65 27.26 8.35
C GLN A 13 -2.11 28.03 7.13
N ASP A 14 -0.98 27.60 6.56
CA ASP A 14 -0.35 28.25 5.41
C ASP A 14 -1.07 27.89 4.10
N ARG A 15 -1.40 28.93 3.30
CA ARG A 15 -1.96 28.75 1.95
C ARG A 15 -1.02 27.97 1.03
N ARG A 16 0.30 28.22 1.12
CA ARG A 16 1.29 27.60 0.22
C ARG A 16 1.37 26.09 0.45
N TYR A 17 1.22 25.66 1.71
CA TYR A 17 1.17 24.24 2.05
C TYR A 17 -0.02 23.57 1.33
N TRP A 18 -1.22 24.15 1.43
CA TRP A 18 -2.40 23.59 0.77
C TRP A 18 -2.36 23.67 -0.76
N LEU A 19 -1.77 24.71 -1.36
CA LEU A 19 -1.63 24.78 -2.82
C LEU A 19 -0.90 23.56 -3.40
N VAL A 20 0.11 23.04 -2.69
CA VAL A 20 0.83 21.84 -3.10
C VAL A 20 0.06 20.57 -2.70
N HIS A 21 -0.43 20.52 -1.46
CA HIS A 21 -1.06 19.31 -0.90
C HIS A 21 -2.44 19.01 -1.47
N LEU A 22 -3.14 20.00 -2.03
CA LEU A 22 -4.39 19.80 -2.75
C LEU A 22 -4.22 18.94 -4.01
N VAL A 23 -3.02 18.86 -4.58
CA VAL A 23 -2.74 17.99 -5.73
C VAL A 23 -2.09 16.70 -5.28
N SER A 24 -1.06 16.79 -4.42
CA SER A 24 -0.28 15.60 -4.03
C SER A 24 -1.09 14.61 -3.18
N ILE A 25 -1.93 15.08 -2.24
CA ILE A 25 -2.73 14.18 -1.37
C ILE A 25 -3.78 13.42 -2.20
N PRO A 26 -4.64 14.07 -3.01
CA PRO A 26 -5.60 13.32 -3.83
C PRO A 26 -4.91 12.43 -4.87
N SER A 27 -3.80 12.88 -5.46
CA SER A 27 -3.03 12.08 -6.42
C SER A 27 -2.52 10.78 -5.78
N LEU A 28 -1.93 10.86 -4.59
CA LEU A 28 -1.43 9.69 -3.86
C LEU A 28 -2.58 8.76 -3.45
N PHE A 29 -3.70 9.33 -3.01
CA PHE A 29 -4.89 8.56 -2.66
C PHE A 29 -5.44 7.77 -3.86
N ILE A 30 -5.60 8.44 -5.01
CA ILE A 30 -6.08 7.79 -6.25
C ILE A 30 -5.08 6.74 -6.72
N ALA A 31 -3.77 7.01 -6.65
CA ALA A 31 -2.75 6.01 -7.00
C ALA A 31 -2.87 4.74 -6.15
N GLY A 32 -3.08 4.89 -4.83
CA GLY A 32 -3.34 3.77 -3.93
C GLY A 32 -4.64 3.03 -4.24
N ALA A 33 -5.72 3.76 -4.54
CA ALA A 33 -6.98 3.17 -4.94
C ALA A 33 -6.87 2.35 -6.25
N ILE A 34 -6.17 2.89 -7.25
CA ILE A 34 -5.90 2.20 -8.53
C ILE A 34 -5.05 0.94 -8.29
N LEU A 35 -4.04 1.01 -7.43
CA LEU A 35 -3.16 -0.11 -7.11
C LEU A 35 -3.94 -1.32 -6.56
N VAL A 36 -4.98 -1.07 -5.75
CA VAL A 36 -5.86 -2.12 -5.22
C VAL A 36 -6.91 -2.54 -6.24
N SER A 37 -7.58 -1.60 -6.89
CA SER A 37 -8.71 -1.91 -7.79
C SER A 37 -8.31 -2.65 -9.06
N THR A 38 -7.09 -2.43 -9.56
CA THR A 38 -6.52 -3.16 -10.71
C THR A 38 -6.04 -4.57 -10.36
N GLY A 39 -5.99 -4.91 -9.06
CA GLY A 39 -5.42 -6.15 -8.56
C GLY A 39 -3.89 -6.24 -8.65
N PHE A 40 -3.21 -5.12 -8.94
CA PHE A 40 -1.75 -5.06 -8.97
C PHE A 40 -1.13 -5.39 -7.62
N ALA A 41 -1.76 -4.95 -6.52
CA ALA A 41 -1.34 -5.29 -5.16
C ALA A 41 -1.24 -6.81 -4.93
N TYR A 42 -2.27 -7.57 -5.32
CA TYR A 42 -2.32 -9.02 -5.16
C TYR A 42 -1.19 -9.72 -5.93
N ARG A 43 -0.86 -9.20 -7.12
CA ARG A 43 0.23 -9.73 -7.96
C ARG A 43 1.62 -9.41 -7.40
N VAL A 44 1.84 -8.22 -6.86
CA VAL A 44 3.15 -7.81 -6.32
C VAL A 44 3.47 -8.52 -5.01
N PHE A 45 2.46 -8.66 -4.14
CA PHE A 45 2.65 -9.23 -2.81
C PHE A 45 2.41 -10.74 -2.76
N GLY A 46 1.96 -11.36 -3.86
CA GLY A 46 1.60 -12.78 -3.89
C GLY A 46 0.39 -13.11 -3.00
N THR A 47 -0.42 -12.10 -2.66
CA THR A 47 -1.61 -12.28 -1.83
C THR A 47 -2.73 -12.85 -2.70
N PRO A 48 -3.26 -14.04 -2.40
CA PRO A 48 -4.37 -14.60 -3.14
C PRO A 48 -5.64 -13.76 -2.96
N ASN A 49 -6.42 -13.62 -4.04
CA ASN A 49 -7.76 -13.03 -3.97
C ASN A 49 -8.72 -14.00 -3.25
N THR A 50 -9.89 -13.52 -2.82
CA THR A 50 -10.90 -14.32 -2.10
C THR A 50 -11.26 -15.62 -2.82
N GLU A 51 -11.33 -15.59 -4.15
CA GLU A 51 -11.64 -16.76 -4.98
C GLU A 51 -10.46 -17.74 -5.11
N ASP A 52 -9.22 -17.26 -4.95
CA ASP A 52 -8.01 -18.05 -5.21
C ASP A 52 -7.55 -18.86 -3.99
N TYR A 53 -8.11 -18.62 -2.81
CA TYR A 53 -7.73 -19.34 -1.58
C TYR A 53 -8.01 -20.85 -1.64
N PHE A 54 -9.08 -21.27 -2.31
CA PHE A 54 -9.57 -22.66 -2.31
C PHE A 54 -9.76 -23.24 -3.72
N ASN A 55 -9.09 -22.67 -4.72
CA ASN A 55 -9.20 -23.12 -6.11
C ASN A 55 -8.72 -24.58 -6.29
N THR A 56 -7.90 -25.10 -5.38
CA THR A 56 -7.46 -26.50 -5.38
C THR A 56 -8.09 -27.29 -4.25
N SER A 57 -8.33 -28.59 -4.48
CA SER A 57 -8.83 -29.53 -3.48
C SER A 57 -7.84 -29.85 -2.36
N THR A 58 -6.67 -29.19 -2.35
CA THR A 58 -5.60 -29.38 -1.36
C THR A 58 -5.38 -28.11 -0.56
N THR A 59 -5.20 -28.26 0.75
CA THR A 59 -4.86 -27.15 1.64
C THR A 59 -3.45 -26.63 1.34
N SER A 60 -3.30 -25.33 1.09
CA SER A 60 -2.03 -24.66 0.79
C SER A 60 -1.17 -24.45 2.05
N LEU A 61 -0.78 -25.56 2.70
CA LEU A 61 0.09 -25.56 3.88
C LEU A 61 1.55 -25.85 3.49
N LEU A 62 2.47 -25.01 3.98
CA LEU A 62 3.91 -25.20 3.80
C LEU A 62 4.40 -26.32 4.75
N ASN A 63 4.79 -27.47 4.20
CA ASN A 63 5.17 -28.66 4.97
C ASN A 63 6.69 -28.94 5.01
N ASP A 64 7.47 -28.36 4.10
CA ASP A 64 8.92 -28.59 4.00
C ASP A 64 9.63 -27.26 3.74
N ARG A 65 10.86 -27.09 4.25
CA ARG A 65 11.63 -25.84 4.13
C ARG A 65 12.48 -25.77 2.86
N PHE A 66 12.96 -26.91 2.33
CA PHE A 66 13.92 -26.91 1.23
C PHE A 66 13.27 -27.11 -0.15
N THR A 67 12.02 -27.55 -0.18
CA THR A 67 11.24 -27.77 -1.41
C THR A 67 10.35 -26.58 -1.79
N ILE A 68 10.29 -25.53 -0.95
CA ILE A 68 9.54 -24.31 -1.27
C ILE A 68 10.31 -23.54 -2.34
N SER A 69 9.90 -23.69 -3.60
CA SER A 69 10.14 -22.66 -4.60
C SER A 69 9.17 -21.53 -4.29
N LEU A 70 9.71 -20.35 -3.94
CA LEU A 70 8.94 -19.14 -3.77
C LEU A 70 8.42 -18.72 -5.16
N ALA A 71 7.35 -19.37 -5.61
CA ALA A 71 6.59 -18.95 -6.78
C ALA A 71 5.72 -17.76 -6.35
N ILE A 72 6.37 -16.61 -6.21
CA ILE A 72 5.74 -15.29 -6.31
C ILE A 72 5.71 -14.94 -7.79
#